data_AF-A0A809SIJ8-F1
#
_entry.id   AF-A0A809SIJ8-F1
#
_cell.length_a   1.000
_cell.length_b   1.000
_cell.length_c   1.000
_cell.angle_alpha   90.00
_cell.angle_beta   90.00
_cell.angle_gamma   90.00
#
_symmetry.space_group_name_H-M   'P 1'
#
loop_
_entity.id
_entity.type
_entity.pdbx_description
1 polymer ?
#
loop_
_entity_poly.entity_id
_entity_poly.type
_entity_poly.pdbx_seq_one_letter_code
_entity_poly.pdbx_strand_id
1 'polypeptide(L)' 'MVNSKMSKQKLASMIWESANKLRGNLEANEYKNYILGLILYKFLSQKTNRLYD' A
#
# COMPACT_ATOMS: atom_id res chain seq x y z
N MET A 1 10.29 17.69 -20.95
CA MET A 1 9.32 17.21 -19.92
C MET A 1 9.76 15.83 -19.48
N VAL A 2 10.14 15.65 -18.20
CA VAL A 2 10.73 14.40 -17.74
C VAL A 2 9.62 13.38 -17.44
N ASN A 3 9.54 12.32 -18.24
CA ASN A 3 8.73 11.14 -17.93
C ASN A 3 9.56 10.20 -17.02
N SER A 4 9.65 10.56 -15.73
CA SER A 4 10.41 9.79 -14.74
C SER A 4 9.63 8.54 -14.34
N LYS A 5 9.92 7.41 -14.98
CA LYS A 5 9.40 6.10 -14.55
C LYS A 5 9.80 5.87 -13.09
N MET A 6 8.81 5.79 -12.19
CA MET A 6 9.05 5.66 -10.76
C MET A 6 9.77 4.33 -10.47
N SER A 7 10.92 4.40 -9.80
CA SER A 7 11.70 3.19 -9.48
C SER A 7 10.98 2.37 -8.42
N LYS A 8 11.16 1.04 -8.46
CA LYS A 8 10.57 0.13 -7.47
C LYS A 8 10.99 0.50 -6.05
N GLN A 9 12.25 0.94 -5.87
CA GLN A 9 12.78 1.39 -4.60
C GLN A 9 12.07 2.65 -4.11
N LYS A 10 11.91 3.67 -4.96
CA LYS A 10 11.23 4.92 -4.59
C LYS A 10 9.77 4.67 -4.24
N LEU A 11 9.10 3.80 -4.98
CA LEU A 11 7.74 3.37 -4.69
C LEU A 11 7.66 2.65 -3.33
N ALA A 12 8.57 1.71 -3.06
CA ALA A 12 8.61 0.99 -1.79
C ALA A 12 8.85 1.95 -0.61
N SER A 13 9.77 2.91 -0.75
CA SER A 13 10.01 3.95 0.27
C SER A 13 8.75 4.79 0.55
N MET A 14 8.03 5.23 -0.49
CA MET A 14 6.79 5.99 -0.33
C MET A 14 5.69 5.19 0.37
N ILE A 15 5.55 3.91 0.03
CA ILE A 15 4.59 3.01 0.69
C ILE A 15 4.96 2.82 2.16
N TRP A 16 6.25 2.60 2.45
CA TRP A 16 6.77 2.44 3.80
C TRP A 16 6.52 3.68 4.67
N GLU A 17 6.83 4.87 4.16
CA GLU A 17 6.58 6.13 4.87
C GLU A 17 5.09 6.35 5.13
N SER A 18 4.23 6.07 4.13
CA SER A 18 2.78 6.22 4.28
C SER A 18 2.24 5.24 5.33
N ALA A 19 2.71 3.99 5.31
CA ALA A 19 2.36 2.99 6.30
C ALA A 19 2.80 3.42 7.71
N ASN A 20 4.00 3.97 7.88
CA ASN A 20 4.48 4.46 9.18
C ASN A 20 3.68 5.66 9.69
N LYS A 21 3.26 6.58 8.82
CA LYS A 21 2.39 7.70 9.21
C LYS A 21 1.02 7.21 9.71
N LEU A 22 0.46 6.20 9.05
CA LEU A 22 -0.85 5.61 9.39
C LEU A 22 -0.79 4.65 10.59
N ARG A 23 0.39 4.15 10.96
CA ARG A 23 0.60 3.26 12.12
C ARG A 23 0.19 3.91 13.44
N GLY A 24 0.37 5.23 13.58
CA GLY A 24 0.14 5.93 14.84
C GLY A 24 0.95 5.32 15.98
N ASN A 25 0.29 5.03 17.10
CA ASN A 25 0.90 4.45 18.31
C ASN A 25 0.86 2.91 18.34
N LEU A 26 0.48 2.24 17.25
CA LEU A 26 0.40 0.78 17.21
C LEU A 26 1.79 0.14 17.12
N GLU A 27 1.94 -0.99 17.81
CA GLU A 27 3.14 -1.81 17.69
C GLU A 27 3.29 -2.34 16.26
N ALA A 28 4.54 -2.46 15.82
CA ALA A 28 4.82 -2.80 14.42
C ALA A 28 4.24 -4.18 14.03
N ASN A 29 4.27 -5.12 14.98
CA ASN A 29 3.78 -6.47 14.77
C ASN A 29 2.24 -6.53 14.63
N GLU A 30 1.52 -5.70 15.38
CA GLU A 30 0.06 -5.61 15.32
C GLU A 30 -0.38 -4.88 14.05
N TYR A 31 0.23 -3.72 13.77
CA TYR A 31 -0.09 -2.91 12.60
C TYR A 31 0.11 -3.65 11.27
N LYS A 32 1.16 -4.49 11.18
CA LYS A 32 1.44 -5.32 10.01
C LYS A 32 0.23 -6.16 9.59
N ASN A 33 -0.45 -6.80 10.53
CA ASN A 33 -1.58 -7.68 10.19
C ASN A 33 -2.76 -6.87 9.63
N TYR A 34 -3.02 -5.69 10.17
CA TYR A 34 -4.09 -4.81 9.69
C TYR A 34 -3.78 -4.23 8.31
N ILE A 35 -2.59 -3.66 8.12
CA ILE A 35 -2.24 -2.99 6.86
C ILE A 35 -2.15 -3.98 5.69
N LEU A 36 -1.67 -5.21 5.94
CA LEU A 36 -1.65 -6.27 4.92
C LEU A 36 -3.06 -6.72 4.53
N GLY A 37 -3.98 -6.86 5.51
CA GLY A 37 -5.38 -7.15 5.24
C GLY A 37 -6.04 -6.08 4.36
N LEU A 38 -5.79 -4.80 4.64
CA LEU A 38 -6.30 -3.68 3.85
C LEU A 38 -5.73 -3.64 2.43
N ILE A 39 -4.42 -3.88 2.28
CA ILE A 39 -3.77 -3.93 0.95
C ILE A 39 -4.35 -5.08 0.12
N LEU A 40 -4.51 -6.26 0.73
CA LEU A 40 -5.11 -7.41 0.08
C LEU A 40 -6.56 -7.15 -0.32
N TYR A 41 -7.37 -6.60 0.59
CA TYR A 41 -8.75 -6.23 0.32
C TYR A 41 -8.86 -5.26 -0.86
N LYS A 42 -8.06 -4.20 -0.87
CA LYS A 42 -8.01 -3.24 -1.97
C LYS A 42 -7.63 -3.92 -3.29
N PHE A 43 -6.61 -4.78 -3.27
CA PHE A 43 -6.16 -5.50 -4.47
C PHE A 43 -7.27 -6.39 -5.04
N LEU A 44 -7.95 -7.15 -4.19
CA LEU A 44 -9.07 -8.00 -4.60
C LEU A 44 -10.24 -7.16 -5.10
N SER A 45 -10.65 -6.11 -4.39
CA SER A 45 -11.71 -5.20 -4.83
C SER A 45 -11.41 -4.56 -6.19
N GLN A 46 -10.17 -4.10 -6.43
CA GLN A 46 -9.76 -3.56 -7.74
C GLN A 46 -9.75 -4.61 -8.85
N LYS A 47 -9.45 -5.86 -8.53
CA LYS A 47 -9.54 -6.97 -9.49
C LYS A 47 -11.00 -7.27 -9.81
N THR A 48 -11.84 -7.34 -8.79
CA THR A 48 -13.27 -7.60 -8.90
C THR A 48 -13.98 -6.50 -9.68
N ASN A 49 -13.74 -5.22 -9.38
CA ASN A 49 -14.33 -4.10 -10.12
C ASN A 49 -13.97 -4.16 -11.61
N ARG A 50 -12.70 -4.45 -11.95
CA ARG A 50 -12.27 -4.63 -13.34
C ARG A 50 -12.88 -5.83 -14.07
N LEU A 51 -13.46 -6.78 -13.36
CA LEU A 51 -14.16 -7.93 -13.96
C LEU A 51 -15.64 -7.63 -14.20
N TYR A 52 -16.21 -6.64 -13.50
CA TYR A 52 -17.61 -6.23 -13.62
C TYR A 52 -17.78 -4.94 -14.44
N ASP A 53 -16.70 -4.18 -14.68
CA ASP A 53 -16.58 -3.18 -15.75
C ASP A 53 -16.35 -3.85 -17.12
#